data_AF-A0A1B7MR07-F1
#
_entry.id   AF-A0A1B7MR07-F1
#
_cell.length_a   1.000
_cell.length_b   1.000
_cell.length_c   1.000
_cell.angle_alpha   90.00
_cell.angle_beta   90.00
_cell.angle_gamma   90.00
#
_symmetry.space_group_name_H-M   'P 1'
#
loop_
_entity.id
_entity.type
_entity.pdbx_description
1 polymer ?
#
loop_
_entity_poly.entity_id
_entity_poly.type
_entity_poly.pdbx_seq_one_letter_code
_entity_poly.pdbx_strand_id
1 'polypeptide(L)'
;SSRRKRVFTGPDGRSYRWDLGGGVVVLSLNDGSRTVVARSHRATLGIIGRRREATLEISPTVAHMMDIVIMTFIYVETIRMKKDRSSGNTMGGAMGGVAGGTC
;
A
#
# COMPACT_ATOMS: atom_id res chain seq x y z
N SER A 1 -5.65 14.30 -1.63
CA SER A 1 -5.45 12.93 -2.15
C SER A 1 -6.81 12.32 -2.47
N SER A 2 -7.17 12.19 -3.75
CA SER A 2 -8.45 11.57 -4.16
C SER A 2 -8.38 10.05 -3.94
N ARG A 3 -9.34 9.46 -3.20
CA ARG A 3 -9.46 8.01 -3.05
C ARG A 3 -10.01 7.45 -4.36
N ARG A 4 -9.17 6.77 -5.14
CA ARG A 4 -9.61 6.11 -6.39
C ARG A 4 -10.33 4.82 -6.02
N LYS A 5 -11.55 4.67 -6.53
CA LYS A 5 -12.36 3.46 -6.39
C LYS A 5 -12.41 2.77 -7.74
N ARG A 6 -12.21 1.46 -7.77
CA ARG A 6 -12.34 0.65 -8.99
C ARG A 6 -13.16 -0.58 -8.69
N VAL A 7 -14.07 -0.93 -9.59
CA VAL A 7 -14.88 -2.14 -9.49
C VAL A 7 -14.48 -3.06 -10.63
N PHE A 8 -14.43 -4.36 -10.38
CA PHE A 8 -14.21 -5.38 -11.40
C PHE A 8 -15.00 -6.64 -11.07
N THR A 9 -15.17 -7.49 -12.07
CA THR A 9 -15.74 -8.83 -11.90
C THR A 9 -14.60 -9.84 -11.87
N GLY A 10 -14.54 -10.65 -10.81
CA GLY A 10 -13.52 -11.68 -10.65
C GLY A 10 -13.73 -12.88 -11.57
N PRO A 11 -12.73 -13.78 -11.66
CA PRO A 11 -12.85 -15.03 -12.43
C PRO A 11 -13.96 -15.95 -11.92
N ASP A 12 -14.35 -15.80 -10.66
CA ASP A 12 -15.47 -16.48 -10.00
C ASP A 12 -16.84 -15.86 -10.31
N GLY A 13 -16.90 -14.83 -11.17
CA GLY A 13 -18.12 -14.12 -11.53
C GLY A 13 -18.64 -13.15 -10.47
N ARG A 14 -17.93 -12.97 -9.35
CA ARG A 14 -18.36 -12.06 -8.26
C ARG A 14 -17.86 -10.65 -8.51
N SER A 15 -18.63 -9.65 -8.04
CA SER A 15 -18.23 -8.25 -8.13
C SER A 15 -17.37 -7.85 -6.94
N TYR A 16 -16.24 -7.22 -7.23
CA TYR A 16 -15.25 -6.78 -6.25
C TYR A 16 -14.94 -5.30 -6.40
N ARG A 17 -14.53 -4.69 -5.29
CA ARG A 17 -14.19 -3.28 -5.22
C ARG A 17 -12.84 -3.04 -4.58
N TRP A 18 -12.01 -2.30 -5.30
CA TRP A 18 -10.78 -1.70 -4.82
C TRP A 18 -11.03 -0.30 -4.26
N ASP A 19 -10.61 -0.06 -3.02
CA ASP A 19 -10.46 1.28 -2.46
C ASP A 19 -8.95 1.61 -2.36
N LEU A 20 -8.47 2.46 -3.29
CA LEU A 20 -7.07 2.85 -3.44
C LEU A 20 -6.87 4.25 -2.86
N GLY A 21 -6.42 4.34 -1.60
CA GLY A 21 -6.27 5.64 -0.94
C GLY A 21 -5.53 5.59 0.39
N GLY A 22 -5.00 6.73 0.83
CA GLY A 22 -4.40 6.87 2.17
C GLY A 22 -3.19 5.98 2.45
N GLY A 23 -2.46 5.54 1.41
CA GLY A 23 -1.34 4.62 1.57
C GLY A 23 -1.75 3.16 1.82
N VAL A 24 -3.02 2.84 1.64
CA VAL A 24 -3.57 1.48 1.79
C VAL A 24 -4.32 1.08 0.53
N VAL A 25 -4.35 -0.21 0.24
CA VAL A 25 -5.15 -0.86 -0.80
C VAL A 25 -6.08 -1.83 -0.10
N VAL A 26 -7.39 -1.69 -0.31
CA VAL A 26 -8.39 -2.60 0.26
C VAL A 26 -9.20 -3.21 -0.88
N LEU A 27 -9.37 -4.53 -0.83
CA LEU A 27 -10.29 -5.27 -1.67
C LEU A 27 -11.48 -5.73 -0.84
N SER A 28 -12.68 -5.45 -1.33
CA SER A 28 -13.93 -5.89 -0.69
C SER A 28 -14.90 -6.48 -1.71
N LEU A 29 -15.81 -7.33 -1.22
CA LEU A 29 -16.97 -7.76 -1.98
C LEU A 29 -17.89 -6.56 -2.26
N ASN A 30 -18.39 -6.47 -3.48
CA ASN A 30 -19.28 -5.40 -3.93
C ASN A 30 -20.75 -5.86 -3.95
N ASP A 31 -21.15 -6.64 -2.94
CA ASP A 31 -22.50 -7.23 -2.75
C ASP A 31 -23.30 -6.53 -1.64
N GLY A 32 -22.89 -5.32 -1.25
CA GLY A 32 -23.47 -4.57 -0.12
C GLY A 32 -22.88 -4.91 1.24
N SER A 33 -22.35 -6.13 1.44
CA SER A 33 -21.69 -6.52 2.69
C SER A 33 -20.39 -5.75 2.94
N ARG A 34 -19.70 -5.37 1.86
CA ARG A 34 -18.35 -4.79 1.87
C ARG A 34 -17.34 -5.62 2.67
N THR A 35 -17.54 -6.94 2.70
CA THR A 35 -16.61 -7.86 3.36
C THR A 35 -15.21 -7.69 2.77
N VAL A 36 -14.23 -7.37 3.62
CA VAL A 36 -12.83 -7.19 3.19
C VAL A 36 -12.20 -8.56 2.97
N VAL A 37 -11.65 -8.75 1.78
CA VAL A 37 -11.01 -10.01 1.36
C VAL A 37 -9.53 -9.86 1.08
N ALA A 38 -9.02 -8.63 0.95
CA ALA A 38 -7.59 -8.36 1.00
C ALA A 38 -7.30 -6.93 1.49
N ARG A 39 -6.18 -6.73 2.17
CA ARG A 39 -5.77 -5.43 2.71
C ARG A 39 -4.25 -5.28 2.73
N SER A 40 -3.76 -4.14 2.25
CA SER A 40 -2.35 -3.79 2.36
C SER A 40 -2.04 -3.01 3.63
N HIS A 41 -0.81 -3.13 4.10
CA HIS A 41 -0.28 -2.36 5.22
C HIS A 41 0.98 -1.64 4.76
N ARG A 42 1.05 -0.34 5.10
CA ARG A 42 2.17 0.50 4.68
C ARG A 42 3.44 0.11 5.44
N ALA A 43 4.55 0.10 4.71
CA ALA A 43 5.87 0.11 5.32
C ALA A 43 6.04 1.32 6.26
N THR A 44 6.72 1.13 7.38
CA THR A 44 7.10 2.21 8.29
C THR A 44 8.61 2.37 8.26
N LEU A 45 9.09 3.61 8.23
CA LEU A 45 10.52 3.92 8.23
C LEU A 45 11.16 3.74 9.62
N GLY A 46 10.38 3.44 10.65
CA GLY A 46 10.87 3.35 12.03
C GLY A 46 11.08 4.70 12.73
N ILE A 47 10.58 5.80 12.15
CA ILE A 47 10.66 7.15 12.75
C ILE A 47 9.77 7.22 14.01
N ILE A 48 8.62 6.56 13.97
CA ILE A 48 7.75 6.33 15.13
C ILE A 48 7.45 4.84 15.18
N GLY A 49 7.94 4.16 16.21
CA GLY A 49 7.80 2.71 16.40
C GLY A 49 8.74 1.87 15.54
N ARG A 50 8.53 0.55 15.52
CA ARG A 50 9.39 -0.38 14.76
C ARG A 50 9.25 -0.18 13.25
N ARG A 51 10.37 -0.26 12.54
CA ARG A 51 10.40 -0.37 11.07
C ARG A 51 9.68 -1.66 10.66
N ARG A 52 8.78 -1.56 9.69
CA ARG A 52 8.06 -2.71 9.11
C ARG A 52 8.04 -2.61 7.61
N GLU A 53 8.12 -3.75 6.95
CA GLU A 53 7.94 -3.84 5.49
C GLU A 53 6.47 -3.71 5.12
N ALA A 54 6.19 -3.43 3.84
CA ALA A 54 4.83 -3.42 3.34
C ALA A 54 4.31 -4.86 3.29
N THR A 55 3.14 -5.11 3.88
CA THR A 55 2.52 -6.44 3.90
C THR A 55 1.18 -6.42 3.21
N LEU A 56 0.75 -7.58 2.73
CA LEU A 56 -0.54 -7.80 2.09
C LEU A 56 -1.21 -9.00 2.76
N GLU A 57 -2.36 -8.75 3.39
CA GLU A 57 -3.22 -9.78 3.94
C GLU A 57 -4.25 -10.18 2.89
N ILE A 58 -4.41 -11.48 2.64
CA ILE A 58 -5.33 -12.03 1.64
C ILE A 58 -6.17 -13.13 2.31
N SER A 59 -7.50 -13.03 2.19
CA SER A 59 -8.42 -14.06 2.64
C SER A 59 -8.29 -15.32 1.76
N PRO A 60 -8.30 -16.54 2.33
CA PRO A 60 -8.32 -17.77 1.54
C PRO A 60 -9.49 -17.84 0.56
N THR A 61 -10.59 -17.12 0.82
CA THR A 61 -11.78 -17.07 -0.05
C THR A 61 -11.49 -16.55 -1.46
N VAL A 62 -10.41 -15.78 -1.64
CA VAL A 62 -9.99 -15.23 -2.93
C VAL A 62 -8.69 -15.84 -3.46
N ALA A 63 -8.28 -16.99 -2.93
CA ALA A 63 -7.05 -17.68 -3.35
C ALA A 63 -7.06 -18.03 -4.85
N HIS A 64 -8.23 -18.29 -5.43
CA HIS A 64 -8.42 -18.59 -6.85
C HIS A 64 -8.06 -17.42 -7.80
N MET A 65 -7.93 -16.19 -7.27
CA MET A 65 -7.54 -14.99 -8.02
C MET A 65 -6.40 -14.22 -7.34
N MET A 66 -5.55 -14.95 -6.61
CA MET A 66 -4.49 -14.37 -5.80
C MET A 66 -3.47 -13.58 -6.65
N ASP A 67 -3.24 -14.02 -7.89
CA ASP A 67 -2.40 -13.35 -8.88
C ASP A 67 -2.89 -11.93 -9.18
N ILE A 68 -4.19 -11.74 -9.40
CA ILE A 68 -4.81 -10.42 -9.64
C ILE A 68 -4.62 -9.51 -8.41
N VAL A 69 -4.81 -10.06 -7.22
CA VAL A 69 -4.69 -9.33 -5.95
C VAL A 69 -3.24 -8.88 -5.73
N ILE A 70 -2.28 -9.79 -5.88
CA ILE A 70 -0.85 -9.51 -5.72
C ILE A 70 -0.37 -8.51 -6.78
N MET A 71 -0.71 -8.73 -8.04
CA MET A 71 -0.28 -7.85 -9.14
C MET A 71 -0.79 -6.42 -8.94
N THR A 72 -2.04 -6.27 -8.51
CA THR A 72 -2.62 -4.94 -8.20
C THR A 72 -1.88 -4.26 -7.06
N PHE A 73 -1.55 -5.01 -5.99
CA PHE A 73 -0.77 -4.47 -4.89
C PHE A 73 0.62 -3.99 -5.34
N ILE A 74 1.37 -4.83 -6.08
CA ILE A 74 2.69 -4.48 -6.60
C ILE A 74 2.62 -3.24 -7.51
N TYR A 75 1.62 -3.18 -8.39
CA TYR A 75 1.42 -2.04 -9.29
C TYR A 75 1.21 -0.74 -8.51
N VAL A 76 0.35 -0.76 -7.48
CA VAL A 76 0.07 0.42 -6.66
C VAL A 76 1.29 0.82 -5.82
N GLU A 77 1.99 -0.13 -5.20
CA GLU A 77 3.22 0.15 -4.44
C GLU A 77 4.33 0.72 -5.33
N THR A 78 4.49 0.19 -6.54
CA THR A 78 5.47 0.71 -7.52
C THR A 78 5.18 2.16 -7.88
N ILE A 79 3.91 2.52 -8.10
CA ILE A 79 3.51 3.91 -8.37
C ILE A 79 3.80 4.81 -7.16
N ARG A 80 3.55 4.33 -5.94
CA ARG A 80 3.83 5.07 -4.71
C ARG A 80 5.34 5.33 -4.55
N MET A 81 6.16 4.30 -4.70
CA MET A 81 7.63 4.43 -4.64
C MET A 81 8.16 5.45 -5.67
N LYS A 82 7.63 5.44 -6.90
CA LYS A 82 8.00 6.42 -7.93
C LYS A 82 7.56 7.85 -7.56
N LYS A 83 6.39 8.02 -6.95
CA LYS A 83 5.91 9.33 -6.48
C LYS A 83 6.76 9.89 -5.34
N ASP A 84 7.13 9.05 -4.39
CA ASP A 84 7.96 9.46 -3.25
C ASP A 84 9.37 9.88 -3.73
N ARG A 85 9.94 9.18 -4.72
CA ARG A 85 11.23 9.56 -5.35
C ARG A 85 11.17 10.88 -6.14
N SER A 86 10.06 11.15 -6.81
CA SER A 86 9.90 12.40 -7.60
C SER A 86 9.50 13.61 -6.75
N SER A 87 8.98 13.40 -5.54
CA SER A 87 8.64 14.47 -4.60
C SER A 87 9.84 14.86 -3.70
N GLY A 88 11.02 14.29 -3.95
CA GLY A 88 12.26 14.51 -3.18
C GLY A 88 12.98 15.82 -3.49
N ASN A 89 12.25 16.94 -3.60
CA ASN A 89 12.86 18.26 -3.59
C ASN A 89 11.92 19.29 -2.95
N THR A 90 11.71 19.22 -1.63
CA THR A 90 11.58 20.36 -0.71
C THR A 90 11.43 19.85 0.73
N MET A 91 12.33 20.33 1.59
CA MET A 91 12.38 20.25 3.05
C MET A 91 12.91 18.97 3.72
N GLY A 92 14.21 19.04 4.01
CA GLY A 92 14.93 18.25 5.02
C GLY A 92 16.40 18.69 5.14
N GLY A 93 16.68 19.98 4.95
CA GLY A 93 18.01 20.56 5.14
C GLY A 93 18.19 21.09 6.56
N ALA A 94 19.42 20.91 7.07
CA ALA A 94 20.04 21.52 8.26
C ALA A 94 19.76 20.90 9.65
N MET A 95 20.60 19.95 10.04
CA MET A 95 21.60 20.08 11.13
C MET A 95 22.31 18.71 11.21
N GLY A 96 23.62 18.54 11.14
CA GLY A 96 24.75 19.45 11.35
C GLY A 96 25.84 18.53 11.87
N GLY A 97 26.94 18.38 11.13
CA GLY A 97 28.03 17.52 11.53
C GLY A 97 28.65 17.98 12.84
N VAL A 98 29.09 17.04 13.66
CA VAL A 98 30.24 17.26 14.53
C VAL A 98 31.22 16.13 14.26
N ALA A 99 32.29 16.50 13.55
CA ALA A 99 33.56 15.81 13.63
C ALA A 99 34.21 16.20 14.95
N GLY A 100 34.69 15.20 15.69
CA GLY A 100 35.54 15.32 16.88
C GLY A 100 35.73 13.91 17.42
N GLY A 101 36.90 13.30 17.49
CA GLY A 101 38.23 13.87 17.68
C GLY A 101 38.55 13.83 19.17
N THR A 102 39.49 12.95 19.56
CA THR A 102 40.08 12.70 20.90
C THR A 102 39.14 12.01 21.92
N CYS A 103 39.58 11.06 22.74
CA CYS A 103 40.91 10.75 23.29
C CYS A 103 41.21 9.24 23.29
#